data_AF-A0A1M6J698-F1
#
_entry.id   AF-A0A1M6J698-F1
#
_cell.length_a   1.000
_cell.length_b   1.000
_cell.length_c   1.000
_cell.angle_alpha   90.00
_cell.angle_beta   90.00
_cell.angle_gamma   90.00
#
_symmetry.space_group_name_H-M   'P 1'
#
loop_
_entity.id
_entity.type
_entity.pdbx_description
1 polymer ?
#
loop_
_entity_poly.entity_id
_entity_poly.type
_entity_poly.pdbx_seq_one_letter_code
_entity_poly.pdbx_strand_id
1 'polypeptide(L)'
;MNKFVIKRNGTYLPFEPFKIEEAITKAFASVSETLNLKVIETVFQLLSHEDTWAVEDIQDKIEKTLYEYSHYEVMRSFMLFRHTRKLQREHVLGLNDDTTYVGSTQTIEEYTNQTDWRINANANTSYSNAGLVNNVAGKIIANYWLDKVYSKEEGYAHRNGDIHIHDLDCLTGYCAGWSLRVLLNEGLTVFVAEWKVVLLIILEKH
;
A
#
# COMPACT_ATOMS: atom_id res chain seq x y z
N MET A 1 30.40 -7.62 2.12
CA MET A 1 30.07 -6.85 0.91
C MET A 1 28.72 -6.18 1.12
N ASN A 2 28.58 -4.92 0.73
CA ASN A 2 27.30 -4.21 0.83
C ASN A 2 26.42 -4.66 -0.33
N LYS A 3 25.27 -5.26 -0.01
CA LYS A 3 24.28 -5.71 -0.98
C LYS A 3 23.27 -4.59 -1.27
N PHE A 4 22.86 -4.44 -2.53
CA PHE A 4 21.94 -3.38 -2.96
C PHE A 4 20.77 -3.92 -3.78
N VAL A 5 19.67 -3.17 -3.77
CA VAL A 5 18.48 -3.43 -4.59
C VAL A 5 18.22 -2.21 -5.46
N ILE A 6 18.07 -2.44 -6.76
CA ILE A 6 17.74 -1.42 -7.75
C ILE A 6 16.21 -1.33 -7.86
N LYS A 7 15.64 -0.22 -7.41
CA LYS A 7 14.23 0.11 -7.66
C LYS A 7 14.05 0.53 -9.13
N ARG A 8 12.82 0.43 -9.66
CA ARG A 8 12.50 0.76 -11.07
C ARG A 8 12.84 2.20 -11.49
N ASN A 9 12.91 3.13 -10.54
CA ASN A 9 13.35 4.51 -10.76
C ASN A 9 14.88 4.66 -10.90
N GLY A 10 15.63 3.55 -10.90
CA GLY A 10 17.09 3.52 -10.98
C GLY A 10 17.81 3.79 -9.66
N THR A 11 17.06 4.00 -8.56
CA THR A 11 17.67 4.22 -7.24
C THR A 11 18.20 2.94 -6.62
N TYR A 12 19.37 3.05 -5.98
CA TYR A 12 20.00 1.97 -5.23
C TYR A 12 19.62 2.11 -3.76
N LEU A 13 19.04 1.06 -3.20
CA LEU A 13 18.75 0.97 -1.77
C LEU A 13 19.56 -0.17 -1.13
N PRO A 14 19.93 -0.03 0.15
CA PRO A 14 20.51 -1.15 0.90
C PRO A 14 19.58 -2.37 0.84
N PHE A 15 20.16 -3.55 0.67
CA PHE A 15 19.42 -4.80 0.73
C PHE A 15 18.91 -5.05 2.15
N GLU A 16 17.60 -5.21 2.27
CA GLU A 16 16.89 -5.43 3.54
C GLU A 16 16.27 -6.83 3.52
N PRO A 17 16.92 -7.84 4.13
CA PRO A 17 16.48 -9.24 4.07
C PRO A 17 15.05 -9.45 4.55
N PHE A 18 14.66 -8.75 5.62
CA PHE A 18 13.35 -8.88 6.24
C PHE A 18 12.18 -8.58 5.28
N LYS A 19 12.39 -7.74 4.25
CA LYS A 19 11.35 -7.43 3.25
C LYS A 19 10.98 -8.64 2.39
N ILE A 20 11.95 -9.52 2.13
CA ILE A 20 11.72 -10.75 1.37
C ILE A 20 10.96 -11.76 2.23
N GLU A 21 11.39 -11.92 3.48
CA GLU A 21 10.70 -12.78 4.45
C GLU A 21 9.25 -12.36 4.61
N GLU A 22 9.00 -11.07 4.85
CA GLU A 22 7.66 -10.52 5.02
C GLU A 22 6.79 -10.72 3.76
N ALA A 23 7.35 -10.51 2.56
CA ALA A 23 6.64 -10.72 1.31
C ALA A 23 6.21 -12.19 1.13
N ILE A 24 7.10 -13.14 1.45
CA ILE A 24 6.79 -14.58 1.39
C ILE A 24 5.77 -14.94 2.47
N THR A 25 5.94 -14.48 3.71
CA THR A 25 4.99 -14.72 4.80
C THR A 25 3.59 -14.21 4.47
N LYS A 26 3.47 -13.00 3.90
CA LYS A 26 2.18 -12.45 3.46
C LYS A 26 1.55 -13.28 2.36
N ALA A 27 2.34 -13.86 1.45
CA ALA A 27 1.83 -14.74 0.39
C ALA A 27 1.25 -16.04 0.95
N PHE A 28 1.91 -16.67 1.93
CA PHE A 28 1.38 -17.87 2.60
C PHE A 28 0.13 -17.54 3.42
N ALA A 29 0.14 -16.43 4.15
CA ALA A 29 -0.99 -15.98 4.94
C ALA A 29 -2.24 -15.70 4.10
N SER A 30 -2.09 -15.17 2.89
CA SER A 30 -3.22 -14.80 2.03
C SER A 30 -4.02 -16.01 1.52
N VAL A 31 -3.41 -17.20 1.50
CA VAL A 31 -4.08 -18.47 1.13
C VAL A 31 -4.30 -19.38 2.34
N SER A 32 -4.04 -18.90 3.56
CA SER A 32 -4.14 -19.67 4.81
C SER A 32 -3.28 -20.95 4.83
N GLU A 33 -2.14 -20.94 4.14
CA GLU A 33 -1.17 -22.04 4.17
C GLU A 33 -0.06 -21.79 5.21
N THR A 34 0.51 -22.86 5.75
CA THR A 34 1.61 -22.76 6.71
C THR A 34 2.91 -22.36 6.01
N LEU A 35 3.60 -21.36 6.55
CA LEU A 35 4.86 -20.87 6.00
C LEU A 35 5.88 -22.00 5.91
N ASN A 36 6.37 -22.26 4.70
CA ASN A 36 7.48 -23.17 4.47
C ASN A 36 8.80 -22.40 4.50
N LEU A 37 9.52 -22.48 5.63
CA LEU A 37 10.81 -21.80 5.84
C LEU A 37 11.86 -22.15 4.77
N LYS A 38 11.78 -23.33 4.15
CA LYS A 38 12.71 -23.74 3.09
C LYS A 38 12.61 -22.84 1.85
N VAL A 39 11.44 -22.26 1.59
CA VAL A 39 11.25 -21.31 0.48
C VAL A 39 12.10 -20.07 0.73
N ILE A 40 12.04 -19.51 1.95
CA ILE A 40 12.84 -18.34 2.35
C ILE A 40 14.34 -18.65 2.25
N GLU A 41 14.78 -19.78 2.83
CA GLU A 41 16.18 -20.20 2.80
C GLU A 41 16.69 -20.35 1.36
N THR A 42 15.91 -20.99 0.49
CA THR A 42 16.28 -21.20 -0.93
C THR A 42 16.38 -19.87 -1.68
N VAL A 43 15.43 -18.95 -1.47
CA VAL A 43 15.49 -17.62 -2.08
C VAL A 43 16.75 -16.86 -1.63
N PHE A 44 17.08 -16.90 -0.34
CA PHE A 44 18.32 -16.27 0.16
C PHE A 44 19.59 -16.92 -0.40
N GLN A 45 19.60 -18.24 -0.58
CA GLN A 45 20.70 -18.93 -1.25
C GLN A 45 20.86 -18.45 -2.71
N LEU A 46 19.76 -18.32 -3.46
CA LEU A 46 19.79 -17.79 -4.82
C LEU A 46 20.29 -16.34 -4.88
N LEU A 47 20.00 -15.54 -3.86
CA LEU A 47 20.48 -14.16 -3.70
C LEU A 47 21.86 -14.06 -3.02
N SER A 48 22.54 -15.18 -2.78
CA SER A 48 23.88 -15.17 -2.21
C SER A 48 24.97 -14.94 -3.27
N HIS A 49 24.67 -15.25 -4.52
CA HIS A 49 25.63 -15.30 -5.64
C HIS A 49 25.94 -13.95 -6.30
N GLU A 50 25.18 -12.92 -5.98
CA GLU A 50 25.30 -11.57 -6.54
C GLU A 50 25.30 -10.56 -5.38
N ASP A 51 25.65 -9.30 -5.66
CA ASP A 51 25.60 -8.22 -4.67
C ASP A 51 24.56 -7.15 -5.02
N THR A 52 23.92 -7.25 -6.18
CA THR A 52 22.96 -6.26 -6.66
C THR A 52 21.89 -6.93 -7.53
N TRP A 53 20.63 -6.59 -7.29
CA TRP A 53 19.48 -7.12 -8.03
C TRP A 53 18.48 -6.03 -8.35
N ALA A 54 17.75 -6.15 -9.47
CA ALA A 54 16.50 -5.43 -9.59
C ALA A 54 15.44 -6.05 -8.67
N VAL A 55 14.50 -5.24 -8.20
CA VAL A 55 13.35 -5.72 -7.41
C VAL A 55 12.59 -6.84 -8.15
N GLU A 56 12.47 -6.74 -9.47
CA GLU A 56 11.78 -7.74 -10.30
C GLU A 56 12.53 -9.08 -10.31
N ASP A 57 13.86 -9.07 -10.36
CA ASP A 57 14.66 -10.30 -10.35
C ASP A 57 14.50 -11.08 -9.04
N ILE A 58 14.31 -10.36 -7.92
CA ILE A 58 14.03 -10.95 -6.62
C ILE A 58 12.64 -11.60 -6.63
N GLN A 59 11.64 -10.90 -7.19
CA GLN A 59 10.27 -11.42 -7.31
C GLN A 59 10.21 -12.66 -8.19
N ASP A 60 10.92 -12.66 -9.32
CA ASP A 60 11.01 -13.83 -10.22
C ASP A 60 11.65 -15.04 -9.52
N LYS A 61 12.67 -14.81 -8.68
CA LYS A 61 13.28 -15.88 -7.86
C LYS A 61 12.30 -16.44 -6.83
N ILE A 62 11.50 -15.58 -6.17
CA ILE A 62 10.46 -16.02 -5.23
C ILE A 62 9.42 -16.90 -5.94
N GLU A 63 8.91 -16.45 -7.09
CA GLU A 63 7.93 -17.20 -7.89
C GLU A 63 8.47 -18.56 -8.32
N LYS A 64 9.72 -18.60 -8.81
CA LYS A 64 10.38 -19.85 -9.19
C LYS A 64 10.53 -20.82 -8.01
N THR A 65 10.94 -20.33 -6.84
CA THR A 65 11.06 -21.18 -5.65
C THR A 65 9.69 -21.68 -5.19
N LEU A 66 8.65 -20.85 -5.18
CA LEU A 66 7.29 -21.31 -4.84
C LEU A 66 6.81 -22.42 -5.79
N TYR A 67 7.12 -22.31 -7.08
CA TYR A 67 6.86 -23.35 -8.06
C TYR A 67 7.63 -24.65 -7.77
N GLU A 68 8.93 -24.57 -7.51
CA GLU A 68 9.79 -25.75 -7.22
C GLU A 68 9.33 -26.51 -5.97
N TYR A 69 8.85 -25.81 -4.95
CA TYR A 69 8.29 -26.41 -3.74
C TYR A 69 6.82 -26.83 -3.88
N SER A 70 6.23 -26.72 -5.08
CA SER A 70 4.83 -27.08 -5.38
C SER A 70 3.77 -26.28 -4.60
N HIS A 71 4.10 -25.05 -4.18
CA HIS A 71 3.16 -24.12 -3.53
C HIS A 71 2.39 -23.30 -4.57
N TYR A 72 1.56 -23.99 -5.36
CA TYR A 72 0.90 -23.39 -6.52
C TYR A 72 -0.07 -22.25 -6.15
N GLU A 73 -0.88 -22.44 -5.11
CA GLU A 73 -1.87 -21.42 -4.69
C GLU A 73 -1.17 -20.17 -4.12
N VAL A 74 -0.13 -20.36 -3.31
CA VAL A 74 0.72 -19.28 -2.80
C VAL A 74 1.37 -18.50 -3.95
N MET A 75 1.95 -19.21 -4.94
CA MET A 75 2.55 -18.60 -6.14
C MET A 75 1.51 -17.80 -6.93
N ARG A 76 0.33 -18.37 -7.17
CA ARG A 76 -0.77 -17.70 -7.89
C ARG A 76 -1.19 -16.41 -7.18
N SER A 77 -1.36 -16.48 -5.86
CA SER A 77 -1.69 -15.33 -5.02
C SER A 77 -0.60 -14.25 -5.09
N PHE A 78 0.67 -14.65 -4.98
CA PHE A 78 1.82 -13.75 -5.09
C PHE A 78 1.90 -13.06 -6.46
N MET A 79 1.80 -13.83 -7.55
CA MET A 79 1.79 -13.29 -8.92
C MET A 79 0.63 -12.34 -9.16
N LEU A 80 -0.57 -12.67 -8.67
CA LEU A 80 -1.74 -11.81 -8.80
C LEU A 80 -1.53 -10.49 -8.04
N PHE A 81 -1.02 -10.55 -6.81
CA PHE A 81 -0.69 -9.35 -6.04
C PHE A 81 0.37 -8.49 -6.76
N ARG A 82 1.45 -9.12 -7.25
CA ARG A 82 2.49 -8.45 -8.04
C ARG A 82 1.93 -7.78 -9.28
N HIS A 83 1.13 -8.50 -10.07
CA HIS A 83 0.53 -8.01 -11.30
C HIS A 83 -0.42 -6.85 -11.05
N THR A 84 -1.30 -6.97 -10.05
CA THR A 84 -2.20 -5.90 -9.63
C THR A 84 -1.44 -4.66 -9.19
N ARG A 85 -0.38 -4.82 -8.39
CA ARG A 85 0.48 -3.70 -7.99
C ARG A 85 1.23 -3.10 -9.17
N LYS A 86 1.61 -3.93 -10.15
CA LYS A 86 2.17 -3.48 -11.42
C LYS A 86 1.14 -2.65 -12.19
N LEU A 87 -0.11 -3.08 -12.35
CA LEU A 87 -1.19 -2.31 -12.99
C LEU A 87 -1.58 -1.03 -12.23
N GLN A 88 -1.48 -1.01 -10.91
CA GLN A 88 -1.69 0.22 -10.13
C GLN A 88 -0.55 1.23 -10.33
N ARG A 89 0.66 0.76 -10.68
CA ARG A 89 1.85 1.61 -10.87
C ARG A 89 2.10 1.95 -12.34
N GLU A 90 1.79 1.05 -13.24
CA GLU A 90 1.90 1.17 -14.68
C GLU A 90 0.52 1.54 -15.21
N HIS A 91 0.38 2.75 -15.72
CA HIS A 91 -0.78 3.27 -16.44
C HIS A 91 -1.16 2.35 -17.62
N VAL A 92 -1.86 1.26 -17.36
CA VAL A 92 -2.38 0.41 -18.43
C VAL A 92 -3.73 0.99 -18.86
N LEU A 93 -3.79 1.37 -20.15
CA LEU A 93 -4.93 1.88 -20.95
C LEU A 93 -4.85 3.35 -21.43
N GLY A 94 -3.66 3.98 -21.51
CA GLY A 94 -3.57 5.35 -22.06
C GLY A 94 -4.34 6.39 -21.23
N LEU A 95 -4.62 6.05 -19.97
CA LEU A 95 -5.02 7.00 -18.96
C LEU A 95 -3.81 7.91 -18.70
N ASN A 96 -4.05 9.22 -18.65
CA ASN A 96 -3.03 10.24 -18.40
C ASN A 96 -2.09 9.84 -17.25
N ASP A 97 -0.85 10.34 -17.26
CA ASP A 97 0.24 10.09 -16.30
C ASP A 97 -0.06 10.33 -14.80
N ASP A 98 -1.31 10.64 -14.47
CA ASP A 98 -1.76 11.15 -13.19
C ASP A 98 -3.07 10.45 -12.73
N THR A 99 -3.34 9.20 -13.13
CA THR A 99 -4.55 8.49 -12.69
C THR A 99 -4.28 7.01 -12.40
N THR A 100 -4.40 6.63 -11.12
CA THR A 100 -4.32 5.24 -10.66
C THR A 100 -5.59 4.46 -11.01
N TYR A 101 -5.43 3.24 -11.54
CA TYR A 101 -6.54 2.32 -11.75
C TYR A 101 -7.03 1.70 -10.43
N VAL A 102 -8.35 1.77 -10.19
CA VAL A 102 -9.01 1.11 -9.05
C VAL A 102 -10.14 0.21 -9.58
N GLY A 103 -9.95 -1.11 -9.47
CA GLY A 103 -10.96 -2.09 -9.84
C GLY A 103 -12.08 -2.19 -8.78
N SER A 104 -13.33 -2.11 -9.21
CA SER A 104 -14.50 -2.19 -8.32
C SER A 104 -14.61 -3.55 -7.63
N THR A 105 -14.63 -4.65 -8.40
CA THR A 105 -14.73 -6.02 -7.88
C THR A 105 -13.63 -6.30 -6.86
N GLN A 106 -12.39 -6.00 -7.22
CA GLN A 106 -11.24 -6.18 -6.33
C GLN A 106 -11.40 -5.39 -5.03
N THR A 107 -11.82 -4.12 -5.09
CA THR A 107 -11.96 -3.29 -3.90
C THR A 107 -13.04 -3.83 -2.97
N ILE A 108 -14.14 -4.33 -3.50
CA ILE A 108 -15.20 -4.98 -2.71
C ILE A 108 -14.71 -6.30 -2.11
N GLU A 109 -14.02 -7.13 -2.89
CA GLU A 109 -13.48 -8.42 -2.44
C GLU A 109 -12.40 -8.25 -1.37
N GLU A 110 -11.51 -7.26 -1.51
CA GLU A 110 -10.49 -6.94 -0.51
C GLU A 110 -11.11 -6.59 0.83
N TYR A 111 -12.16 -5.76 0.82
CA TYR A 111 -12.90 -5.41 2.03
C TYR A 111 -13.58 -6.65 2.63
N THR A 112 -14.33 -7.37 1.81
CA THR A 112 -15.14 -8.52 2.22
C THR A 112 -14.29 -9.65 2.81
N ASN A 113 -13.13 -9.90 2.20
CA ASN A 113 -12.18 -10.92 2.64
C ASN A 113 -11.16 -10.41 3.68
N GLN A 114 -11.23 -9.13 4.06
CA GLN A 114 -10.32 -8.50 5.02
C GLN A 114 -8.83 -8.64 4.65
N THR A 115 -8.51 -8.55 3.36
CA THR A 115 -7.16 -8.77 2.83
C THR A 115 -6.34 -7.49 2.64
N ASP A 116 -6.95 -6.31 2.73
CA ASP A 116 -6.23 -5.02 2.75
C ASP A 116 -6.06 -4.53 4.19
N TRP A 117 -4.81 -4.31 4.62
CA TRP A 117 -4.49 -3.79 5.96
C TRP A 117 -5.17 -2.44 6.25
N ARG A 118 -5.49 -1.65 5.21
CA ARG A 118 -6.18 -0.35 5.34
C ARG A 118 -7.57 -0.49 5.97
N ILE A 119 -8.17 -1.67 5.90
CA ILE A 119 -9.44 -1.96 6.58
C ILE A 119 -9.30 -1.77 8.09
N ASN A 120 -8.11 -2.02 8.63
CA ASN A 120 -7.78 -1.90 10.05
C ASN A 120 -7.10 -0.57 10.42
N ALA A 121 -6.87 0.33 9.46
CA ALA A 121 -6.20 1.61 9.73
C ALA A 121 -7.06 2.53 10.62
N ASN A 122 -8.39 2.42 10.54
CA ASN A 122 -9.30 3.15 11.41
C ASN A 122 -9.72 2.25 12.59
N ALA A 123 -9.03 2.38 13.72
CA ALA A 123 -9.27 1.59 14.94
C ALA A 123 -10.71 1.70 15.50
N ASN A 124 -11.46 2.73 15.10
CA ASN A 124 -12.84 2.96 15.55
C ASN A 124 -13.89 2.37 14.60
N THR A 125 -13.48 1.81 13.46
CA THR A 125 -14.39 1.31 12.43
C THR A 125 -14.36 -0.21 12.38
N SER A 126 -15.51 -0.84 12.64
CA SER A 126 -15.68 -2.28 12.52
C SER A 126 -16.17 -2.69 11.13
N TYR A 127 -15.96 -3.96 10.77
CA TYR A 127 -16.50 -4.56 9.54
C TYR A 127 -18.01 -4.35 9.44
N SER A 128 -18.46 -3.56 8.46
CA SER A 128 -19.86 -3.16 8.32
C SER A 128 -20.14 -2.60 6.93
N ASN A 129 -21.42 -2.46 6.56
CA ASN A 129 -21.79 -1.81 5.30
C ASN A 129 -21.30 -0.35 5.23
N ALA A 130 -21.37 0.39 6.35
CA ALA A 130 -20.84 1.75 6.43
C ALA A 130 -19.31 1.75 6.25
N GLY A 131 -18.61 0.80 6.88
CA GLY A 131 -17.17 0.62 6.70
C GLY A 131 -16.78 0.26 5.28
N LEU A 132 -17.57 -0.56 4.57
CA LEU A 132 -17.37 -0.89 3.15
C LEU A 132 -17.45 0.37 2.29
N VAL A 133 -18.53 1.16 2.46
CA VAL A 133 -18.73 2.41 1.71
C VAL A 133 -17.56 3.37 1.95
N ASN A 134 -17.15 3.54 3.20
CA ASN A 134 -16.02 4.40 3.55
C ASN A 134 -14.69 3.87 2.99
N ASN A 135 -14.45 2.56 3.03
CA ASN A 135 -13.23 1.97 2.47
C ASN A 135 -13.15 2.18 0.94
N VAL A 136 -14.26 1.96 0.22
CA VAL A 136 -14.35 2.19 -1.22
C VAL A 136 -14.11 3.66 -1.53
N ALA A 137 -14.83 4.57 -0.87
CA ALA A 137 -14.68 6.01 -1.08
C ALA A 137 -13.26 6.48 -0.75
N GLY A 138 -12.73 6.07 0.40
CA GLY A 138 -11.40 6.41 0.86
C GLY A 138 -10.30 5.93 -0.07
N LYS A 139 -10.44 4.75 -0.67
CA LYS A 139 -9.49 4.25 -1.67
C LYS A 139 -9.46 5.13 -2.91
N ILE A 140 -10.61 5.62 -3.38
CA ILE A 140 -10.67 6.54 -4.52
C ILE A 140 -10.05 7.90 -4.17
N ILE A 141 -10.44 8.46 -3.03
CA ILE A 141 -9.99 9.78 -2.58
C ILE A 141 -8.47 9.79 -2.32
N ALA A 142 -7.93 8.75 -1.69
CA ALA A 142 -6.50 8.62 -1.42
C ALA A 142 -5.68 8.59 -2.71
N ASN A 143 -6.14 7.88 -3.74
CA ASN A 143 -5.46 7.88 -5.03
C ASN A 143 -5.54 9.26 -5.70
N TYR A 144 -6.67 9.97 -5.60
CA TYR A 144 -6.78 11.34 -6.11
C TYR A 144 -5.77 12.28 -5.45
N TRP A 145 -5.62 12.23 -4.13
CA TRP A 145 -4.59 13.00 -3.41
C TRP A 145 -3.19 12.71 -3.98
N LEU A 146 -2.82 11.44 -4.05
CA LEU A 146 -1.49 11.00 -4.45
C LEU A 146 -1.17 11.24 -5.93
N ASP A 147 -2.19 11.27 -6.78
CA ASP A 147 -2.01 11.42 -8.22
C ASP A 147 -2.13 12.88 -8.69
N LYS A 148 -2.91 13.72 -7.99
CA LYS A 148 -3.23 15.09 -8.43
C LYS A 148 -2.80 16.21 -7.51
N VAL A 149 -2.69 15.96 -6.20
CA VAL A 149 -2.43 17.02 -5.23
C VAL A 149 -1.00 16.98 -4.70
N TYR A 150 -0.52 15.78 -4.36
CA TYR A 150 0.87 15.56 -3.97
C TYR A 150 1.80 15.52 -5.19
N SER A 151 3.08 15.81 -4.95
CA SER A 151 4.11 15.60 -5.96
C SER A 151 4.24 14.11 -6.31
N LYS A 152 4.76 13.81 -7.50
CA LYS A 152 4.99 12.42 -7.94
C LYS A 152 5.93 11.70 -6.97
N GLU A 153 6.95 12.40 -6.48
CA GLU A 153 7.92 11.90 -5.51
C GLU A 153 7.26 11.49 -4.19
N GLU A 154 6.39 12.34 -3.62
CA GLU A 154 5.63 12.05 -2.39
C GLU A 154 4.64 10.90 -2.60
N GLY A 155 3.92 10.91 -3.73
CA GLY A 155 3.00 9.85 -4.12
C GLY A 155 3.69 8.49 -4.18
N TYR A 156 4.87 8.43 -4.81
CA TYR A 156 5.67 7.21 -4.86
C TYR A 156 6.23 6.81 -3.49
N ALA A 157 6.73 7.76 -2.70
CA ALA A 157 7.26 7.47 -1.38
C ALA A 157 6.19 6.84 -0.47
N HIS A 158 4.95 7.37 -0.49
CA HIS A 158 3.82 6.77 0.23
C HIS A 158 3.48 5.36 -0.27
N ARG A 159 3.33 5.19 -1.60
CA ARG A 159 2.96 3.89 -2.20
C ARG A 159 4.02 2.81 -2.00
N ASN A 160 5.28 3.19 -1.89
CA ASN A 160 6.41 2.30 -1.63
C ASN A 160 6.62 2.00 -0.13
N GLY A 161 5.88 2.68 0.76
CA GLY A 161 6.08 2.58 2.20
C GLY A 161 7.37 3.26 2.69
N ASP A 162 7.96 4.15 1.88
CA ASP A 162 9.13 4.94 2.28
C ASP A 162 8.72 6.04 3.29
N ILE A 163 7.47 6.53 3.18
CA ILE A 163 6.79 7.40 4.16
C ILE A 163 5.34 6.94 4.33
N HIS A 164 4.70 7.34 5.41
CA HIS A 164 3.26 7.20 5.59
C HIS A 164 2.61 8.60 5.63
N ILE A 165 1.53 8.78 4.87
CA ILE A 165 0.74 10.02 4.85
C ILE A 165 -0.61 9.66 5.46
N HIS A 166 -0.96 10.32 6.55
CA HIS A 166 -2.19 10.04 7.30
C HIS A 166 -3.42 10.66 6.63
N ASP A 167 -4.59 10.07 6.90
CA ASP A 167 -5.94 10.60 6.60
C ASP A 167 -6.20 10.98 5.13
N LEU A 168 -5.68 10.16 4.21
CA LEU A 168 -5.92 10.31 2.77
C LEU A 168 -7.32 9.87 2.32
N ASP A 169 -8.12 9.26 3.19
CA ASP A 169 -9.44 8.72 2.88
C ASP A 169 -10.54 9.79 2.79
N CYS A 170 -10.24 11.04 3.14
CA CYS A 170 -11.14 12.18 3.02
C CYS A 170 -10.47 13.37 2.31
N LEU A 171 -11.27 14.16 1.57
CA LEU A 171 -10.87 15.41 0.93
C LEU A 171 -11.19 16.59 1.86
N THR A 172 -10.71 16.51 3.10
CA THR A 172 -10.99 17.47 4.17
C THR A 172 -9.75 17.71 5.00
N GLY A 173 -9.74 18.75 5.85
CA GLY A 173 -8.67 18.90 6.83
C GLY A 173 -8.74 17.81 7.90
N TYR A 174 -7.57 17.50 8.49
CA TYR A 174 -7.41 16.46 9.50
C TYR A 174 -8.28 16.68 10.74
N CYS A 175 -8.22 17.88 11.32
CA CYS A 175 -8.98 18.22 12.51
C CYS A 175 -9.34 19.70 12.55
N ALA A 176 -10.39 20.02 13.30
CA ALA A 176 -10.82 21.38 13.57
C ALA A 176 -11.24 21.50 15.04
N GLY A 177 -10.79 22.58 15.69
CA GLY A 177 -11.24 22.96 17.03
C GLY A 177 -12.41 23.94 16.94
N TRP A 178 -13.47 23.68 17.71
CA TRP A 178 -14.70 24.47 17.65
C TRP A 178 -14.87 25.29 18.92
N SER A 179 -15.18 26.59 18.76
CA SER A 179 -15.47 27.47 19.89
C SER A 179 -16.89 27.24 20.40
N LEU A 180 -17.01 26.64 21.59
CA LEU A 180 -18.30 26.47 22.26
C LEU A 180 -19.01 27.82 22.49
N ARG A 181 -18.23 28.90 22.71
CA ARG A 181 -18.78 30.26 22.84
C ARG A 181 -19.49 30.72 21.57
N VAL A 182 -18.90 30.46 20.39
CA VAL A 182 -19.52 30.82 19.11
C VAL A 182 -20.79 30.02 18.91
N LEU A 183 -20.77 28.71 19.17
CA LEU A 183 -21.96 27.87 19.11
C LEU A 183 -23.10 28.37 20.01
N LEU A 184 -22.79 28.76 21.25
CA LEU A 184 -23.77 29.25 22.21
C LEU A 184 -24.32 30.63 21.85
N ASN A 185 -23.50 31.51 21.26
CA ASN A 185 -23.89 32.88 20.97
C ASN A 185 -24.56 33.04 19.59
N GLU A 186 -24.15 32.22 18.61
CA GLU A 186 -24.55 32.39 17.21
C GLU A 186 -25.38 31.22 16.67
N GLY A 187 -25.51 30.12 17.43
CA GLY A 187 -26.28 28.94 17.04
C GLY A 187 -25.57 28.06 16.01
N LEU A 188 -26.33 27.19 15.34
CA LEU A 188 -25.83 26.29 14.29
C LEU A 188 -25.82 27.00 12.93
N THR A 189 -24.87 27.89 12.71
CA THR A 189 -24.59 28.49 11.40
C THR A 189 -23.53 27.68 10.65
N VAL A 190 -23.65 27.60 9.32
CA VAL A 190 -22.66 26.90 8.48
C VAL A 190 -21.39 27.76 8.43
N PHE A 191 -20.42 27.46 9.27
CA PHE A 191 -19.12 28.12 9.24
C PHE A 191 -18.23 27.47 8.18
N VAL A 192 -17.83 28.25 7.17
CA VAL A 192 -16.82 27.85 6.19
C VAL A 192 -15.47 27.90 6.89
N ALA A 193 -14.89 26.75 7.20
CA ALA A 193 -13.50 26.69 7.64
C ALA A 193 -12.60 27.12 6.47
N GLU A 194 -11.77 28.15 6.67
CA GLU A 194 -10.66 28.42 5.76
C GLU A 194 -9.61 27.31 5.96
N TRP A 195 -9.62 26.34 5.06
CA TRP A 195 -8.69 25.22 5.09
C TRP A 195 -7.29 25.70 4.71
N LYS A 196 -6.39 25.84 5.70
CA LYS A 196 -4.97 25.67 5.45
C LYS A 196 -4.69 24.17 5.51
N VAL A 197 -4.26 23.57 4.40
CA VAL A 197 -3.70 22.22 4.39
C VAL A 197 -2.44 22.27 5.25
N VAL A 198 -2.58 21.95 6.53
CA VAL A 198 -1.44 21.78 7.45
C VAL A 198 -0.96 20.36 7.26
N LEU A 199 0.14 20.25 6.52
CA LEU A 199 0.86 19.01 6.27
C LEU A 199 1.46 18.51 7.59
N LEU A 200 0.85 17.50 8.21
CA LEU A 200 1.46 16.77 9.31
C LEU A 200 2.14 15.51 8.75
N ILE A 201 3.36 15.66 8.21
CA ILE A 201 4.21 14.50 7.94
C ILE A 201 4.76 14.03 9.29
N ILE A 202 4.11 13.06 9.91
CA ILE A 202 4.75 12.26 10.96
C ILE A 202 5.53 11.16 10.24
N LEU A 203 6.85 11.26 10.24
CA LEU A 203 7.74 10.20 9.77
C LEU A 203 7.77 9.07 10.80
N GLU A 204 6.74 8.22 10.83
CA GLU A 204 6.82 6.93 11.53
C GLU A 204 7.42 5.89 10.58
N LYS A 205 8.68 5.51 10.83
CA LYS A 205 9.28 4.30 10.25
C LYS A 205 8.67 3.09 10.96
N HIS A 206 7.98 2.24 10.21
CA HIS A 206 7.64 0.88 10.64
C HIS A 206 8.66 -0.12 10.09
#